data_AF-A0A366LEC5-F1
#
_entry.id   AF-A0A366LEC5-F1
#
_cell.length_a   1.000
_cell.length_b   1.000
_cell.length_c   1.000
_cell.angle_alpha   90.00
_cell.angle_beta   90.00
_cell.angle_gamma   90.00
#
_symmetry.space_group_name_H-M   'P 1'
#
loop_
_entity.id
_entity.type
_entity.pdbx_description
1 polymer ?
#
loop_
_entity_poly.entity_id
_entity_poly.type
_entity_poly.pdbx_seq_one_letter_code
_entity_poly.pdbx_strand_id
1 'polypeptide(L)'
;MALNNKYEYVAKTVLVFKNTPTKRAFYPLQSDTIDLRVEGTGWQLLFARLRISPPSVTVNLSQLNTKDFIVFSDQLYNINKQLESSQKVISVKPDTLYFDFTKRMVKRVPVKLIDKLSFEKQYGIASEIILNPKYVKVAGPTEELDKIKFWPTDTLKLDKVQSSSTTRVALQHSIHKNVSIYPSSVEVKLPVDEFTEKTIEVPLKIINNRNYNSIKLYPKKVKVTFLVALSNYDQVDESFITATIDADEWLNLKHRQFTVKITEFPDYCKLVSVMPSKIDFIVEK
;
A
#
# COMPACT_ATOMS: atom_id res chain seq x y z
N MET A 1 52.67 -36.56 7.70
CA MET A 1 51.94 -37.46 6.77
C MET A 1 50.43 -37.20 6.77
N ALA A 2 49.75 -37.01 7.91
CA ALA A 2 48.30 -36.79 7.96
C ALA A 2 47.78 -35.62 7.09
N LEU A 3 48.52 -34.50 7.00
CA LEU A 3 48.09 -33.33 6.24
C LEU A 3 48.16 -33.48 4.72
N ASN A 4 48.85 -34.50 4.21
CA ASN A 4 48.94 -34.78 2.77
C ASN A 4 47.86 -35.77 2.27
N ASN A 5 47.10 -36.36 3.20
CA ASN A 5 45.96 -37.21 2.87
C ASN A 5 44.82 -36.37 2.32
N LYS A 6 43.97 -37.00 1.51
CA LYS A 6 42.76 -36.40 1.00
C LYS A 6 41.60 -36.55 1.99
N TYR A 7 40.86 -35.47 2.19
CA TYR A 7 39.70 -35.40 3.06
C TYR A 7 38.55 -34.73 2.33
N GLU A 8 37.34 -35.19 2.62
CA GLU A 8 36.12 -34.50 2.20
C GLU A 8 35.67 -33.49 3.25
N TYR A 9 35.29 -32.30 2.81
CA TYR A 9 34.76 -31.26 3.68
C TYR A 9 33.78 -30.34 2.96
N VAL A 10 33.01 -29.60 3.76
CA VAL A 10 32.06 -28.62 3.25
C VAL A 10 32.67 -27.22 3.34
N ALA A 11 32.68 -26.52 2.21
CA ALA A 11 33.11 -25.13 2.12
C ALA A 11 31.92 -24.25 1.72
N LYS A 12 31.67 -23.18 2.49
CA LYS A 12 30.68 -22.15 2.15
C LYS A 12 31.31 -21.15 1.19
N THR A 13 30.66 -20.91 0.06
CA THR A 13 31.13 -19.99 -0.98
C THR A 13 30.01 -19.08 -1.45
N VAL A 14 30.40 -17.91 -1.94
CA VAL A 14 29.51 -16.95 -2.60
C VAL A 14 29.56 -17.16 -4.10
N LEU A 15 28.39 -17.13 -4.73
CA LEU A 15 28.24 -17.25 -6.17
C LEU A 15 28.60 -15.95 -6.89
N VAL A 16 29.34 -16.07 -8.00
CA VAL A 16 29.58 -14.98 -8.94
C VAL A 16 29.00 -15.39 -10.29
N PHE A 17 28.06 -14.59 -10.80
CA PHE A 17 27.37 -14.90 -12.05
C PHE A 17 28.14 -14.37 -13.26
N LYS A 18 28.37 -15.21 -14.29
CA LYS A 18 28.91 -14.82 -15.60
C LYS A 18 27.97 -15.19 -16.74
N ASN A 19 28.10 -14.49 -17.87
CA ASN A 19 27.28 -14.68 -19.08
C ASN A 19 25.78 -14.60 -18.79
N THR A 20 25.38 -13.49 -18.16
CA THR A 20 23.98 -13.21 -17.83
C THR A 20 23.13 -13.17 -19.10
N PRO A 21 21.87 -13.64 -19.06
CA PRO A 21 20.97 -13.59 -20.21
C PRO A 21 20.73 -12.13 -20.63
N THR A 22 20.96 -11.82 -21.91
CA THR A 22 20.83 -10.44 -22.43
C THR A 22 19.39 -10.08 -22.82
N LYS A 23 18.53 -11.08 -23.02
CA LYS A 23 17.15 -10.91 -23.51
C LYS A 23 16.09 -10.98 -22.40
N ARG A 24 16.47 -11.30 -21.16
CA ARG A 24 15.55 -11.48 -20.03
C ARG A 24 16.17 -10.97 -18.74
N ALA A 25 15.44 -10.13 -18.01
CA ALA A 25 15.78 -9.82 -16.62
C ALA A 25 15.52 -11.06 -15.77
N PHE A 26 16.37 -11.33 -14.77
CA PHE A 26 16.28 -12.50 -13.92
C PHE A 26 16.47 -12.13 -12.45
N TYR A 27 15.87 -12.90 -11.55
CA TYR A 27 16.07 -12.79 -10.10
C TYR A 27 16.29 -14.19 -9.50
N PRO A 28 17.39 -14.44 -8.76
CA PRO A 28 17.61 -15.73 -8.11
C PRO A 28 16.61 -15.93 -6.97
N LEU A 29 16.00 -17.12 -6.90
CA LEU A 29 15.04 -17.45 -5.83
C LEU A 29 15.70 -18.02 -4.58
N GLN A 30 17.01 -18.26 -4.62
CA GLN A 30 17.83 -18.82 -3.53
C GLN A 30 18.84 -17.79 -3.01
N SER A 31 19.50 -18.12 -1.90
CA SER A 31 20.61 -17.33 -1.36
C SER A 31 21.83 -17.37 -2.30
N ASP A 32 22.60 -16.28 -2.32
CA ASP A 32 23.88 -16.17 -3.05
C ASP A 32 24.99 -17.04 -2.45
N THR A 33 24.72 -17.75 -1.35
CA THR A 33 25.67 -18.64 -0.67
C THR A 33 25.30 -20.10 -0.91
N ILE A 34 26.28 -20.91 -1.31
CA ILE A 34 26.13 -22.36 -1.53
C ILE A 34 27.15 -23.14 -0.72
N ASP A 35 26.83 -24.41 -0.46
CA ASP A 35 27.72 -25.37 0.20
C ASP A 35 28.37 -26.26 -0.87
N LEU A 36 29.69 -26.19 -0.97
CA LEU A 36 30.48 -27.11 -1.81
C LEU A 36 30.98 -28.28 -0.97
N ARG A 37 30.77 -29.51 -1.45
CA ARG A 37 31.50 -30.67 -0.94
C ARG A 37 32.78 -30.83 -1.76
N VAL A 38 33.92 -30.69 -1.09
CA VAL A 38 35.25 -30.66 -1.71
C VAL A 38 36.11 -31.79 -1.16
N GLU A 39 36.80 -32.50 -2.03
CA GLU A 39 37.93 -33.37 -1.72
C GLU A 39 39.23 -32.57 -1.85
N GLY A 40 40.04 -32.48 -0.79
CA GLY A 40 41.31 -31.75 -0.79
C GLY A 40 42.27 -32.24 0.29
N THR A 41 43.47 -31.66 0.38
CA THR A 41 44.44 -32.07 1.42
C THR A 41 44.07 -31.55 2.80
N GLY A 42 44.70 -32.09 3.84
CA GLY A 42 44.49 -31.65 5.22
C GLY A 42 44.82 -30.17 5.46
N TRP A 43 45.73 -29.57 4.66
CA TRP A 43 46.00 -28.14 4.71
C TRP A 43 44.84 -27.30 4.20
N GLN A 44 44.20 -27.68 3.09
CA GLN A 44 43.04 -26.94 2.58
C GLN A 44 41.82 -27.10 3.51
N LEU A 45 41.65 -28.27 4.14
CA LEU A 45 40.65 -28.47 5.19
C LEU A 45 40.84 -27.49 6.36
N LEU A 46 42.08 -27.35 6.84
CA LEU A 46 42.40 -26.45 7.94
C LEU A 46 42.06 -24.99 7.59
N PHE A 47 42.50 -24.51 6.42
CA PHE A 47 42.21 -23.14 5.99
C PHE A 47 40.74 -22.88 5.73
N ALA A 48 40.01 -23.87 5.20
CA ALA A 48 38.56 -23.79 5.03
C ALA A 48 37.84 -23.62 6.38
N ARG A 49 38.27 -24.34 7.43
CA ARG A 49 37.70 -24.19 8.79
C ARG A 49 38.00 -22.84 9.42
N LEU A 50 39.17 -22.28 9.16
CA LEU A 50 39.57 -20.96 9.67
C LEU A 50 39.00 -19.79 8.85
N ARG A 51 38.29 -20.05 7.73
CA ARG A 51 37.71 -19.06 6.81
C ARG A 51 38.71 -18.00 6.30
N ILE A 52 39.98 -18.37 6.16
CA ILE A 52 41.06 -17.41 5.85
C ILE A 52 41.03 -16.94 4.38
N SER A 53 40.31 -17.62 3.49
CA SER A 53 40.06 -17.17 2.12
C SER A 53 38.89 -17.94 1.51
N PRO A 54 37.63 -17.49 1.65
CA PRO A 54 36.52 -18.18 1.00
C PRO A 54 36.66 -17.99 -0.53
N PRO A 55 36.89 -19.05 -1.31
CA PRO A 55 36.88 -18.92 -2.77
C PRO A 55 35.46 -18.51 -3.18
N SER A 56 35.33 -17.62 -4.16
CA SER A 56 34.06 -17.44 -4.87
C SER A 56 34.01 -18.41 -6.05
N VAL A 57 32.82 -18.91 -6.39
CA VAL A 57 32.67 -19.79 -7.55
C VAL A 57 31.88 -19.08 -8.63
N THR A 58 32.45 -19.06 -9.83
CA THR A 58 31.78 -18.55 -11.01
C THR A 58 30.82 -19.58 -11.59
N VAL A 59 29.58 -19.17 -11.83
CA VAL A 59 28.55 -19.97 -12.51
C VAL A 59 28.15 -19.29 -13.82
N ASN A 60 28.06 -20.08 -14.89
CA ASN A 60 27.67 -19.59 -16.21
C ASN A 60 26.14 -19.61 -16.35
N LEU A 61 25.54 -18.44 -16.57
CA LEU A 61 24.09 -18.25 -16.69
C LEU A 61 23.55 -18.35 -18.13
N SER A 62 24.36 -18.75 -19.12
CA SER A 62 23.93 -18.83 -20.53
C SER A 62 22.73 -19.76 -20.78
N GLN A 63 22.57 -20.80 -19.97
CA GLN A 63 21.42 -21.72 -20.03
C GLN A 63 20.08 -21.03 -19.72
N LEU A 64 20.13 -19.87 -19.03
CA LEU A 64 18.95 -19.08 -18.66
C LEU A 64 18.28 -18.38 -19.85
N ASN A 65 18.87 -18.43 -21.04
CA ASN A 65 18.20 -17.96 -22.26
C ASN A 65 17.02 -18.86 -22.65
N THR A 66 17.03 -20.14 -22.25
CA THR A 66 16.05 -21.16 -22.65
C THR A 66 15.38 -21.87 -21.49
N LYS A 67 16.00 -21.89 -20.31
CA LYS A 67 15.51 -22.58 -19.11
C LYS A 67 15.39 -21.61 -17.95
N ASP A 68 14.52 -21.92 -16.99
CA ASP A 68 14.34 -21.07 -15.80
C ASP A 68 15.19 -21.51 -14.60
N PHE A 69 16.13 -22.44 -14.82
CA PHE A 69 16.97 -23.02 -13.78
C PHE A 69 18.35 -23.41 -14.30
N ILE A 70 19.30 -23.59 -13.39
CA ILE A 70 20.65 -24.12 -13.63
C ILE A 70 20.88 -25.29 -12.71
N VAL A 71 21.32 -26.41 -13.27
CA VAL A 71 21.76 -27.58 -12.50
C VAL A 71 23.28 -27.52 -12.37
N PHE A 72 23.79 -27.63 -11.15
CA PHE A 72 25.22 -27.55 -10.88
C PHE A 72 26.01 -28.74 -11.43
N SER A 73 25.38 -29.90 -11.61
CA SER A 73 26.00 -31.07 -12.24
C SER A 73 26.59 -30.73 -13.61
N ASP A 74 25.89 -29.90 -14.39
CA ASP A 74 26.30 -29.49 -15.74
C ASP A 74 27.48 -28.49 -15.70
N GLN A 75 27.69 -27.84 -14.56
CA GLN A 75 28.71 -26.80 -14.35
C GLN A 75 29.91 -27.30 -13.54
N LEU A 76 29.85 -28.50 -12.94
CA LEU A 76 30.90 -29.05 -12.07
C LEU A 76 32.29 -29.05 -12.72
N TYR A 77 32.38 -29.32 -14.02
CA TYR A 77 33.65 -29.28 -14.74
C TYR A 77 34.25 -27.85 -14.75
N ASN A 78 33.43 -26.85 -15.06
CA ASN A 78 33.85 -25.45 -15.08
C ASN A 78 34.15 -24.91 -13.68
N ILE A 79 33.44 -25.40 -12.66
CA ILE A 79 33.70 -25.08 -11.25
C ILE A 79 35.05 -25.68 -10.82
N ASN A 80 35.32 -26.94 -11.14
CA ASN A 80 36.58 -27.60 -10.82
C ASN A 80 37.79 -26.96 -11.51
N LYS A 81 37.63 -26.40 -12.71
CA LYS A 81 38.69 -25.61 -13.38
C LYS A 81 39.11 -24.34 -12.64
N GLN A 82 38.26 -23.81 -11.76
CA GLN A 82 38.55 -22.59 -11.00
C GLN A 82 39.31 -22.87 -9.69
N LEU A 83 39.39 -24.14 -9.30
CA LEU A 83 40.04 -24.56 -8.05
C LEU A 83 41.50 -24.95 -8.30
N GLU A 84 42.28 -24.94 -7.23
CA GLU A 84 43.65 -25.44 -7.27
C GLU A 84 43.66 -26.93 -7.62
N SER A 85 44.72 -27.40 -8.27
CA SER A 85 44.86 -28.80 -8.72
C SER A 85 44.76 -29.85 -7.61
N SER A 86 44.94 -29.43 -6.36
CA SER A 86 44.85 -30.27 -5.15
C SER A 86 43.42 -30.40 -4.60
N GLN A 87 42.45 -29.68 -5.17
CA GLN A 87 41.06 -29.65 -4.73
C GLN A 87 40.12 -30.13 -5.84
N LYS A 88 39.06 -30.83 -5.45
CA LYS A 88 38.01 -31.27 -6.36
C LYS A 88 36.63 -31.16 -5.70
N VAL A 89 35.73 -30.40 -6.30
CA VAL A 89 34.31 -30.37 -5.92
C VAL A 89 33.63 -31.65 -6.40
N ILE A 90 33.03 -32.35 -5.44
CA ILE A 90 32.23 -33.57 -5.63
C ILE A 90 30.78 -33.20 -5.91
N SER A 91 30.22 -32.27 -5.15
CA SER A 91 28.82 -31.86 -5.25
C SER A 91 28.60 -30.45 -4.73
N VAL A 92 27.50 -29.83 -5.18
CA VAL A 92 27.06 -28.50 -4.74
C VAL A 92 25.67 -28.62 -4.11
N LYS A 93 25.42 -27.89 -3.02
CA LYS A 93 24.11 -27.78 -2.39
C LYS A 93 23.68 -26.30 -2.29
N PRO A 94 22.48 -25.94 -2.79
CA PRO A 94 21.55 -26.79 -3.55
C PRO A 94 22.15 -27.25 -4.89
N ASP A 95 21.64 -28.35 -5.43
CA ASP A 95 22.05 -28.92 -6.72
C ASP A 95 21.48 -28.15 -7.92
N THR A 96 20.37 -27.45 -7.71
CA THR A 96 19.71 -26.62 -8.73
C THR A 96 19.42 -25.21 -8.19
N LEU A 97 19.72 -24.20 -9.01
CA LEU A 97 19.28 -22.82 -8.81
C LEU A 97 18.12 -22.51 -9.74
N TYR A 98 17.04 -21.97 -9.20
CA TYR A 98 15.86 -21.52 -9.94
C TYR A 98 15.83 -20.01 -9.99
N PHE A 99 15.47 -19.47 -11.16
CA PHE A 99 15.45 -18.04 -11.44
C PHE A 99 14.06 -17.62 -11.92
N ASP A 100 13.61 -16.46 -11.46
CA ASP A 100 12.38 -15.83 -11.89
C ASP A 100 12.67 -14.86 -13.05
N PHE A 101 12.04 -15.10 -14.20
CA PHE A 101 12.17 -14.29 -15.43
C PHE A 101 10.96 -13.38 -15.68
N THR A 102 10.07 -13.26 -14.71
CA THR A 102 8.86 -12.47 -14.88
C THR A 102 9.24 -11.01 -15.16
N LYS A 103 8.60 -10.42 -16.19
CA LYS A 103 8.82 -9.01 -16.54
C LYS A 103 8.54 -8.15 -15.31
N ARG A 104 9.59 -7.48 -14.81
CA ARG A 104 9.45 -6.48 -13.75
C ARG A 104 8.95 -5.19 -14.37
N MET A 105 7.80 -4.70 -13.91
CA MET A 105 7.32 -3.37 -14.28
C MET A 105 7.40 -2.46 -13.06
N VAL A 106 7.26 -1.15 -13.31
CA VAL A 106 7.07 -0.15 -12.26
C VAL A 106 5.69 0.44 -12.44
N LYS A 107 4.86 0.35 -11.40
CA LYS A 107 3.52 0.90 -11.35
C LYS A 107 3.49 2.04 -10.34
N ARG A 108 2.77 3.13 -10.66
CA ARG A 108 2.41 4.16 -9.68
C ARG A 108 1.07 3.80 -9.08
N VAL A 109 1.00 3.73 -7.75
CA VAL A 109 -0.24 3.40 -7.03
C VAL A 109 -0.54 4.47 -5.98
N PRO A 110 -1.83 4.80 -5.75
CA PRO A 110 -2.22 5.75 -4.71
C PRO A 110 -1.95 5.15 -3.33
N VAL A 111 -1.59 6.02 -2.38
CA VAL A 111 -1.40 5.64 -0.98
C VAL A 111 -2.73 5.75 -0.24
N LYS A 112 -3.04 4.75 0.58
CA LYS A 112 -4.22 4.74 1.46
C LYS A 112 -3.76 4.82 2.91
N LEU A 113 -4.14 5.89 3.61
CA LEU A 113 -3.89 6.01 5.05
C LEU A 113 -4.70 4.95 5.80
N ILE A 114 -4.03 4.25 6.70
CA ILE A 114 -4.65 3.41 7.72
C ILE A 114 -4.41 4.11 9.04
N ASP A 115 -5.48 4.53 9.70
CA ASP A 115 -5.39 5.27 10.94
C ASP A 115 -6.31 4.71 12.03
N LYS A 116 -5.96 5.04 13.27
CA LYS A 116 -6.77 4.84 14.47
C LYS A 116 -6.55 6.06 15.35
N LEU A 117 -7.35 7.09 15.08
CA LEU A 117 -7.27 8.39 15.75
C LEU A 117 -8.32 8.50 16.85
N SER A 118 -7.92 9.03 18.00
CA SER A 118 -8.85 9.54 19.02
C SER A 118 -8.55 11.01 19.33
N PHE A 119 -9.60 11.79 19.53
CA PHE A 119 -9.53 13.24 19.75
C PHE A 119 -9.97 13.59 21.16
N GLU A 120 -9.44 14.69 21.69
CA GLU A 120 -10.01 15.30 22.90
C GLU A 120 -11.43 15.83 22.63
N LYS A 121 -12.19 16.07 23.69
CA LYS A 121 -13.56 16.58 23.58
C LYS A 121 -13.55 17.89 22.78
N GLN A 122 -14.49 18.03 21.83
CA GLN A 122 -14.61 19.16 20.90
C GLN A 122 -13.49 19.30 19.86
N TYR A 123 -12.54 18.36 19.75
CA TYR A 123 -11.55 18.36 18.67
C TYR A 123 -11.88 17.32 17.60
N GLY A 124 -11.43 17.57 16.36
CA GLY A 124 -11.62 16.65 15.25
C GLY A 124 -10.81 17.03 14.01
N ILE A 125 -11.02 16.30 12.91
CA ILE A 125 -10.36 16.55 11.63
C ILE A 125 -10.96 17.78 10.96
N ALA A 126 -10.18 18.84 10.81
CA ALA A 126 -10.67 20.12 10.28
C ALA A 126 -10.82 20.14 8.76
N SER A 127 -10.04 19.34 8.04
CA SER A 127 -10.02 19.28 6.57
C SER A 127 -9.41 17.97 6.05
N GLU A 128 -9.34 17.78 4.72
CA GLU A 128 -8.76 16.57 4.11
C GLU A 128 -7.34 16.29 4.66
N ILE A 129 -7.10 15.04 5.08
CA ILE A 129 -5.76 14.60 5.50
C ILE A 129 -4.84 14.57 4.28
N ILE A 130 -3.70 15.27 4.37
CA ILE A 130 -2.78 15.38 3.23
C ILE A 130 -1.68 14.34 3.34
N LEU A 131 -1.56 13.50 2.32
CA LEU A 131 -0.48 12.54 2.15
C LEU A 131 0.57 13.07 1.17
N ASN A 132 1.83 13.08 1.58
CA ASN A 132 2.95 13.49 0.74
C ASN A 132 4.07 12.43 0.73
N PRO A 133 4.30 11.73 -0.40
CA PRO A 133 3.55 11.81 -1.67
C PRO A 133 2.18 11.10 -1.63
N LYS A 134 1.21 11.56 -2.44
CA LYS A 134 -0.10 10.88 -2.64
C LYS A 134 0.03 9.56 -3.42
N TYR A 135 1.14 9.36 -4.14
CA TYR A 135 1.41 8.18 -4.95
C TYR A 135 2.82 7.65 -4.70
N VAL A 136 2.96 6.33 -4.78
CA VAL A 136 4.22 5.62 -4.56
C VAL A 136 4.52 4.74 -5.78
N LYS A 137 5.82 4.50 -6.03
CA LYS A 137 6.27 3.61 -7.09
C LYS A 137 6.44 2.21 -6.51
N VAL A 138 5.82 1.23 -7.16
CA VAL A 138 5.91 -0.18 -6.79
C VAL A 138 6.49 -0.94 -7.97
N ALA A 139 7.51 -1.75 -7.72
CA ALA A 139 8.21 -2.52 -8.74
C ALA A 139 8.13 -4.02 -8.45
N GLY A 140 7.73 -4.80 -9.43
CA GLY A 140 7.52 -6.24 -9.26
C GLY A 140 6.98 -6.92 -10.52
N PRO A 141 6.65 -8.22 -10.43
CA PRO A 141 6.00 -8.98 -11.49
C PRO A 141 4.70 -8.32 -11.96
N THR A 142 4.47 -8.25 -13.28
CA THR A 142 3.24 -7.67 -13.85
C THR A 142 1.96 -8.25 -13.22
N GLU A 143 1.88 -9.57 -13.09
CA GLU A 143 0.71 -10.27 -12.54
C GLU A 143 0.40 -9.87 -11.09
N GLU A 144 1.43 -9.55 -10.30
CA GLU A 144 1.27 -9.07 -8.92
C GLU A 144 0.93 -7.58 -8.88
N LEU A 145 1.56 -6.77 -9.73
CA LEU A 145 1.27 -5.34 -9.81
C LEU A 145 -0.15 -5.04 -10.30
N ASP A 146 -0.71 -5.88 -11.16
CA ASP A 146 -2.08 -5.71 -11.67
C ASP A 146 -3.13 -5.87 -10.57
N LYS A 147 -2.86 -6.72 -9.56
CA LYS A 147 -3.72 -6.91 -8.39
C LYS A 147 -3.70 -5.71 -7.43
N ILE A 148 -2.64 -4.91 -7.43
CA ILE A 148 -2.45 -3.80 -6.49
C ILE A 148 -3.18 -2.55 -6.99
N LYS A 149 -4.28 -2.16 -6.33
CA LYS A 149 -5.05 -0.93 -6.63
C LYS A 149 -4.60 0.28 -5.82
N PHE A 150 -4.21 0.07 -4.57
CA PHE A 150 -3.69 1.09 -3.65
C PHE A 150 -2.65 0.46 -2.74
N TRP A 151 -1.81 1.29 -2.12
CA TRP A 151 -0.84 0.82 -1.13
C TRP A 151 -1.17 1.37 0.26
N PRO A 152 -1.43 0.50 1.26
CA PRO A 152 -1.74 0.96 2.62
C PRO A 152 -0.50 1.46 3.36
N THR A 153 -0.67 2.51 4.18
CA THR A 153 0.30 2.87 5.21
C THR A 153 0.26 1.87 6.35
N ASP A 154 1.31 1.84 7.16
CA ASP A 154 1.20 1.31 8.50
C ASP A 154 0.19 2.12 9.32
N THR A 155 -0.28 1.55 10.43
CA THR A 155 -1.36 2.14 11.22
C THR A 155 -0.86 3.37 11.97
N LEU A 156 -1.33 4.55 11.58
CA LEU A 156 -1.14 5.78 12.35
C LEU A 156 -2.05 5.74 13.58
N LYS A 157 -1.47 5.56 14.77
CA LYS A 157 -2.20 5.56 16.05
C LYS A 157 -1.86 6.83 16.80
N LEU A 158 -2.86 7.67 17.03
CA LEU A 158 -2.73 8.88 17.83
C LEU A 158 -3.92 8.95 18.78
N ASP A 159 -3.64 9.25 20.04
CA ASP A 159 -4.65 9.37 21.07
C ASP A 159 -4.73 10.79 21.63
N LYS A 160 -5.95 11.23 21.95
CA LYS A 160 -6.22 12.54 22.56
C LYS A 160 -5.63 13.71 21.75
N VAL A 161 -5.80 13.65 20.43
CA VAL A 161 -5.27 14.69 19.54
C VAL A 161 -6.07 15.99 19.72
N GLN A 162 -5.34 17.09 19.91
CA GLN A 162 -5.88 18.44 20.13
C GLN A 162 -5.26 19.50 19.21
N SER A 163 -4.29 19.13 18.37
CA SER A 163 -3.61 20.07 17.50
C SER A 163 -3.17 19.41 16.20
N SER A 164 -3.08 20.24 15.16
CA SER A 164 -2.59 19.82 13.85
C SER A 164 -1.16 19.30 13.95
N SER A 165 -0.86 18.21 13.25
CA SER A 165 0.46 17.58 13.30
C SER A 165 0.90 17.05 11.95
N THR A 166 2.21 16.97 11.77
CA THR A 166 2.83 16.34 10.59
C THR A 166 3.66 15.16 11.06
N THR A 167 3.29 13.95 10.62
CA THR A 167 3.92 12.71 11.07
C THR A 167 4.37 11.88 9.87
N ARG A 168 5.54 11.27 9.97
CA ARG A 168 6.03 10.33 8.95
C ARG A 168 5.55 8.92 9.28
N VAL A 169 4.83 8.29 8.36
CA VAL A 169 4.26 6.95 8.53
C VAL A 169 4.90 6.01 7.51
N ALA A 170 5.38 4.85 7.96
CA ALA A 170 5.91 3.82 7.09
C ALA A 170 4.81 3.24 6.18
N LEU A 171 5.18 2.76 5.01
CA LEU A 171 4.28 1.98 4.16
C LEU A 171 4.31 0.52 4.60
N GLN A 172 3.17 -0.19 4.49
CA GLN A 172 3.16 -1.62 4.81
C GLN A 172 4.13 -2.37 3.91
N HIS A 173 4.84 -3.35 4.47
CA HIS A 173 5.66 -4.24 3.67
C HIS A 173 4.80 -5.07 2.73
N SER A 174 5.33 -5.36 1.54
CA SER A 174 4.64 -6.29 0.64
C SER A 174 4.59 -7.68 1.27
N ILE A 175 3.46 -8.35 1.14
CA ILE A 175 3.32 -9.77 1.44
C ILE A 175 4.17 -10.60 0.44
N HIS A 176 4.40 -10.07 -0.76
CA HIS A 176 5.14 -10.72 -1.83
C HIS A 176 6.62 -10.31 -1.80
N LYS A 177 7.53 -11.28 -1.66
CA LYS A 177 8.99 -11.04 -1.58
C LYS A 177 9.59 -10.33 -2.80
N ASN A 178 8.94 -10.43 -3.97
CA ASN A 178 9.46 -9.90 -5.23
C ASN A 178 8.94 -8.49 -5.57
N VAL A 179 8.20 -7.85 -4.65
CA VAL A 179 7.62 -6.51 -4.82
C VAL A 179 8.35 -5.51 -3.93
N SER A 180 8.93 -4.47 -4.54
CA SER A 180 9.60 -3.38 -3.83
C SER A 180 8.81 -2.07 -3.97
N ILE A 181 8.94 -1.19 -2.98
CA ILE A 181 8.22 0.08 -2.91
C ILE A 181 9.18 1.25 -2.65
N TYR A 182 8.91 2.39 -3.30
CA TYR A 182 9.64 3.62 -3.10
C TYR A 182 8.72 4.86 -3.21
N PRO A 183 8.80 5.82 -2.27
CA PRO A 183 9.55 5.77 -1.00
C PRO A 183 8.99 4.73 -0.02
N SER A 184 9.72 4.40 1.05
CA SER A 184 9.28 3.44 2.10
C SER A 184 8.37 4.06 3.16
N SER A 185 8.21 5.39 3.15
CA SER A 185 7.38 6.14 4.09
C SER A 185 6.77 7.35 3.39
N VAL A 186 5.68 7.84 3.97
CA VAL A 186 4.95 9.02 3.52
C VAL A 186 4.78 9.98 4.70
N GLU A 187 4.76 11.28 4.40
CA GLU A 187 4.38 12.30 5.35
C GLU A 187 2.86 12.43 5.38
N VAL A 188 2.28 12.42 6.57
CA VAL A 188 0.86 12.59 6.84
C VAL A 188 0.68 13.90 7.58
N LYS A 189 -0.01 14.85 6.97
CA LYS A 189 -0.43 16.09 7.64
C LYS A 189 -1.86 15.91 8.10
N LEU A 190 -2.03 15.88 9.41
CA LEU A 190 -3.32 15.73 10.08
C LEU A 190 -3.80 17.11 10.54
N PRO A 191 -4.75 17.74 9.84
CA PRO A 191 -5.34 19.00 10.26
C PRO A 191 -6.35 18.75 11.36
N VAL A 192 -6.09 19.29 12.55
CA VAL A 192 -6.96 19.18 13.73
C VAL A 192 -7.26 20.56 14.27
N ASP A 193 -8.52 20.76 14.63
CA ASP A 193 -9.04 22.00 15.17
C ASP A 193 -10.18 21.74 16.17
N GLU A 194 -10.53 22.78 16.91
CA GLU A 194 -11.72 22.81 17.78
C GLU A 194 -12.98 22.92 16.92
N PHE A 195 -14.04 22.20 17.31
CA PHE A 195 -15.33 22.17 16.67
C PHE A 195 -16.34 22.99 17.45
N THR A 196 -17.09 23.81 16.73
CA THR A 196 -18.20 24.60 17.26
C THR A 196 -19.48 24.29 16.49
N GLU A 197 -20.62 24.58 17.10
CA GLU A 197 -21.93 24.45 16.45
C GLU A 197 -22.21 25.67 15.57
N LYS A 198 -22.54 25.43 14.31
CA LYS A 198 -23.05 26.43 13.39
C LYS A 198 -24.48 26.08 13.00
N THR A 199 -25.37 27.08 13.02
CA THR A 199 -26.74 26.96 12.53
C THR A 199 -26.93 27.89 11.34
N ILE A 200 -27.35 27.34 10.21
CA ILE A 200 -27.64 28.11 8.99
C ILE A 200 -29.03 27.78 8.46
N GLU A 201 -29.65 28.73 7.75
CA GLU A 201 -30.94 28.52 7.08
C GLU A 201 -30.72 28.09 5.64
N VAL A 202 -31.09 26.86 5.30
CA VAL A 202 -30.89 26.27 3.96
C VAL A 202 -32.23 26.23 3.21
N PRO A 203 -32.31 26.71 1.95
CA PRO A 203 -33.51 26.58 1.13
C PRO A 203 -33.76 25.12 0.73
N LEU A 204 -35.04 24.74 0.73
CA LEU A 204 -35.46 23.39 0.36
C LEU A 204 -35.58 23.25 -1.17
N LYS A 205 -35.02 22.16 -1.70
CA LYS A 205 -35.17 21.77 -3.11
C LYS A 205 -36.13 20.58 -3.24
N ILE A 206 -37.00 20.62 -4.24
CA ILE A 206 -37.92 19.51 -4.54
C ILE A 206 -37.29 18.63 -5.61
N ILE A 207 -37.18 17.34 -5.34
CA ILE A 207 -36.75 16.34 -6.31
C ILE A 207 -37.94 15.46 -6.71
N ASN A 208 -37.83 14.83 -7.90
CA ASN A 208 -38.83 13.91 -8.46
C ASN A 208 -40.25 14.48 -8.68
N ASN A 209 -40.42 15.80 -8.81
CA ASN A 209 -41.73 16.38 -9.15
C ASN A 209 -42.08 16.19 -10.64
N ARG A 210 -42.67 15.04 -11.00
CA ARG A 210 -43.09 14.73 -12.38
C ARG A 210 -44.57 15.01 -12.65
N ASN A 211 -45.39 15.06 -11.60
CA ASN A 211 -46.85 14.96 -11.71
C ASN A 211 -47.60 16.22 -11.26
N TYR A 212 -46.90 17.26 -10.77
CA TYR A 212 -47.54 18.44 -10.17
C TYR A 212 -47.01 19.73 -10.79
N ASN A 213 -47.93 20.65 -11.12
CA ASN A 213 -47.61 21.95 -11.71
C ASN A 213 -46.83 22.84 -10.74
N SER A 214 -47.23 22.89 -9.47
CA SER A 214 -46.48 23.61 -8.43
C SER A 214 -46.69 22.99 -7.04
N ILE A 215 -45.60 22.82 -6.29
CA ILE A 215 -45.61 22.45 -4.87
C ILE A 215 -44.98 23.60 -4.10
N LYS A 216 -45.74 24.21 -3.18
CA LYS A 216 -45.27 25.28 -2.29
C LYS A 216 -44.99 24.71 -0.91
N LEU A 217 -43.77 24.90 -0.42
CA LEU A 217 -43.31 24.39 0.87
C LEU A 217 -43.40 25.45 1.97
N TYR A 218 -43.80 25.01 3.16
CA TYR A 218 -43.91 25.85 4.34
C TYR A 218 -43.27 25.13 5.54
N PRO A 219 -42.16 25.66 6.10
CA PRO A 219 -41.37 26.80 5.62
C PRO A 219 -40.59 26.51 4.32
N LYS A 220 -40.14 27.57 3.62
CA LYS A 220 -39.27 27.45 2.42
C LYS A 220 -37.80 27.15 2.75
N LYS A 221 -37.38 27.48 3.97
CA LYS A 221 -36.03 27.23 4.49
C LYS A 221 -36.11 26.41 5.77
N VAL A 222 -35.06 25.63 6.03
CA VAL A 222 -34.88 24.85 7.27
C VAL A 222 -33.61 25.27 7.97
N LYS A 223 -33.60 25.25 9.29
CA LYS A 223 -32.41 25.46 10.10
C LYS A 223 -31.64 24.15 10.17
N VAL A 224 -30.40 24.17 9.70
CA VAL A 224 -29.47 23.04 9.77
C VAL A 224 -28.39 23.39 10.79
N THR A 225 -28.33 22.62 11.87
CA THR A 225 -27.29 22.75 12.90
C THR A 225 -26.27 21.64 12.70
N PHE A 226 -25.00 22.01 12.67
CA PHE A 226 -23.90 21.08 12.47
C PHE A 226 -22.63 21.53 13.21
N LEU A 227 -21.75 20.58 13.49
CA LEU A 227 -20.41 20.86 14.00
C LEU A 227 -19.47 21.14 12.84
N VAL A 228 -18.69 22.21 12.96
CA VAL A 228 -17.67 22.66 12.00
C VAL A 228 -16.41 23.08 12.76
N ALA A 229 -15.24 22.87 12.16
CA ALA A 229 -13.99 23.40 12.67
C ALA A 229 -14.06 24.93 12.78
N LEU A 230 -13.54 25.48 13.88
CA LEU A 230 -13.59 26.92 14.18
C LEU A 230 -12.93 27.74 13.07
N SER A 231 -11.81 27.28 12.53
CA SER A 231 -11.12 27.89 11.39
C SER A 231 -11.96 27.95 10.10
N ASN A 232 -12.90 27.02 9.93
CA ASN A 232 -13.78 26.95 8.76
C ASN A 232 -15.16 27.55 9.02
N TYR A 233 -15.40 28.11 10.21
CA TYR A 233 -16.72 28.62 10.60
C TYR A 233 -17.28 29.61 9.58
N ASP A 234 -16.48 30.56 9.10
CA ASP A 234 -16.93 31.58 8.14
C ASP A 234 -17.01 31.08 6.70
N GLN A 235 -16.34 29.97 6.37
CA GLN A 235 -16.26 29.44 5.00
C GLN A 235 -17.47 28.57 4.62
N VAL A 236 -18.10 27.91 5.60
CA VAL A 236 -19.24 27.03 5.34
C VAL A 236 -20.55 27.81 5.36
N ASP A 237 -21.17 28.00 4.19
CA ASP A 237 -22.43 28.72 4.03
C ASP A 237 -23.56 27.82 3.46
N GLU A 238 -24.73 28.40 3.15
CA GLU A 238 -25.89 27.68 2.63
C GLU A 238 -25.64 26.99 1.28
N SER A 239 -24.61 27.36 0.52
CA SER A 239 -24.29 26.76 -0.78
C SER A 239 -23.64 25.39 -0.67
N PHE A 240 -23.01 25.08 0.47
CA PHE A 240 -22.36 23.80 0.73
C PHE A 240 -23.32 22.70 1.21
N ILE A 241 -24.57 23.06 1.50
CA ILE A 241 -25.57 22.17 2.08
C ILE A 241 -26.81 22.16 1.19
N THR A 242 -27.15 21.00 0.65
CA THR A 242 -28.39 20.83 -0.11
C THR A 242 -29.40 20.06 0.73
N ALA A 243 -30.49 20.73 1.11
CA ALA A 243 -31.67 20.15 1.74
C ALA A 243 -32.74 19.85 0.68
N THR A 244 -33.22 18.62 0.65
CA THR A 244 -34.16 18.12 -0.36
C THR A 244 -35.39 17.49 0.26
N ILE A 245 -36.49 17.54 -0.50
CA ILE A 245 -37.68 16.73 -0.26
C ILE A 245 -38.05 15.95 -1.53
N ASP A 246 -38.55 14.74 -1.34
CA ASP A 246 -38.90 13.84 -2.43
C ASP A 246 -40.41 13.87 -2.69
N ALA A 247 -40.81 14.34 -3.87
CA ALA A 247 -42.22 14.41 -4.25
C ALA A 247 -42.87 13.03 -4.40
N ASP A 248 -42.10 11.98 -4.69
CA ASP A 248 -42.61 10.62 -4.83
C ASP A 248 -43.03 10.00 -3.47
N GLU A 249 -42.57 10.54 -2.34
CA GLU A 249 -43.02 10.10 -1.01
C GLU A 249 -44.54 10.27 -0.84
N TRP A 250 -45.14 11.27 -1.48
CA TRP A 250 -46.58 11.50 -1.36
C TRP A 250 -47.41 10.43 -2.08
N LEU A 251 -46.98 10.04 -3.29
CA LEU A 251 -47.66 9.02 -4.10
C LEU A 251 -47.72 7.66 -3.39
N ASN A 252 -46.62 7.30 -2.73
CA ASN A 252 -46.47 5.98 -2.14
C ASN A 252 -47.03 5.88 -0.70
N LEU A 253 -46.97 6.97 0.08
CA LEU A 253 -47.18 6.90 1.54
C LEU A 253 -48.38 7.72 2.05
N LYS A 254 -49.10 8.45 1.18
CA LYS A 254 -50.24 9.33 1.57
C LYS A 254 -49.90 10.28 2.74
N HIS A 255 -48.65 10.75 2.79
CA HIS A 255 -48.19 11.60 3.88
C HIS A 255 -48.79 13.01 3.82
N ARG A 256 -49.05 13.59 5.00
CA ARG A 256 -49.50 14.99 5.15
C ARG A 256 -48.34 16.00 5.15
N GLN A 257 -47.11 15.52 5.29
CA GLN A 257 -45.88 16.32 5.43
C GLN A 257 -44.73 15.66 4.68
N PHE A 258 -43.80 16.45 4.18
CA PHE A 258 -42.55 15.94 3.59
C PHE A 258 -41.44 15.84 4.64
N THR A 259 -40.61 14.80 4.54
CA THR A 259 -39.41 14.66 5.37
C THR A 259 -38.22 15.33 4.70
N VAL A 260 -37.50 16.17 5.44
CA VAL A 260 -36.32 16.87 4.92
C VAL A 260 -35.12 15.93 4.96
N LYS A 261 -34.41 15.81 3.82
CA LYS A 261 -33.19 15.02 3.69
C LYS A 261 -32.04 15.91 3.23
N ILE A 262 -30.91 15.84 3.94
CA ILE A 262 -29.67 16.47 3.49
C ILE A 262 -28.99 15.54 2.49
N THR A 263 -28.82 15.99 1.24
CA THR A 263 -28.25 15.19 0.14
C THR A 263 -26.82 15.59 -0.21
N GLU A 264 -26.45 16.85 0.01
CA GLU A 264 -25.07 17.33 -0.11
C GLU A 264 -24.68 17.98 1.21
N PHE A 265 -23.53 17.56 1.74
CA PHE A 265 -23.01 18.03 3.01
C PHE A 265 -21.49 17.80 3.04
N PRO A 266 -20.68 18.74 3.55
CA PRO A 266 -19.23 18.57 3.57
C PRO A 266 -18.78 17.41 4.48
N ASP A 267 -17.88 16.57 4.00
CA ASP A 267 -17.37 15.38 4.73
C ASP A 267 -16.65 15.73 6.05
N TYR A 268 -16.12 16.95 6.16
CA TYR A 268 -15.42 17.46 7.34
C TYR A 268 -16.37 18.12 8.37
N CYS A 269 -17.66 18.19 8.09
CA CYS A 269 -18.68 18.66 9.02
C CYS A 269 -19.44 17.46 9.63
N LYS A 270 -20.12 17.66 10.76
CA LYS A 270 -21.00 16.65 11.34
C LYS A 270 -22.40 17.19 11.59
N LEU A 271 -23.40 16.61 10.93
CA LEU A 271 -24.80 17.00 11.12
C LEU A 271 -25.25 16.73 12.55
N VAL A 272 -25.83 17.73 13.21
CA VAL A 272 -26.40 17.62 14.56
C VAL A 272 -27.91 17.53 14.48
N SER A 273 -28.55 18.47 13.78
CA SER A 273 -30.01 18.49 13.65
C SER A 273 -30.50 19.28 12.43
N VAL A 274 -31.73 18.99 12.01
CA VAL A 274 -32.46 19.74 10.99
C VAL A 274 -33.83 20.10 11.55
N MET A 275 -34.16 21.39 11.57
CA MET A 275 -35.40 21.89 12.14
C MET A 275 -36.09 22.91 11.22
N PRO A 276 -37.38 22.70 10.86
CA PRO A 276 -38.17 21.50 11.13
C PRO A 276 -37.71 20.30 10.27
N SER A 277 -37.79 19.08 10.83
CA SER A 277 -37.47 17.83 10.11
C SER A 277 -38.59 17.36 9.19
N LYS A 278 -39.82 17.85 9.43
CA LYS A 278 -41.01 17.63 8.62
C LYS A 278 -41.64 18.97 8.26
N ILE A 279 -42.07 19.11 7.02
CA ILE A 279 -42.63 20.37 6.50
C ILE A 279 -44.01 20.16 5.89
N ASP A 280 -44.85 21.19 6.04
CA ASP A 280 -46.15 21.25 5.39
C ASP A 280 -45.99 21.75 3.94
N PHE A 281 -46.95 21.42 3.09
CA PHE A 281 -46.93 21.80 1.68
C PHE A 281 -48.34 22.08 1.15
N ILE A 282 -48.39 22.85 0.07
CA ILE A 282 -49.60 23.13 -0.70
C ILE A 282 -49.33 22.74 -2.15
N VAL A 283 -50.21 21.94 -2.74
CA VAL A 283 -50.12 21.52 -4.16
C VAL A 283 -51.13 22.30 -4.97
N GLU A 284 -50.67 22.95 -6.03
CA GLU A 284 -51.53 23.48 -7.09
C GLU A 284 -51.56 22.46 -8.23
N LYS A 285 -52.77 21.98 -8.54
CA LYS A 285 -53.03 21.12 -9.70
C LYS A 285 -53.13 21.97 -10.95
#